data_AF-A0AAW4Y3G6-F1
#
_entry.id   AF-A0AAW4Y3G6-F1
#
_cell.length_a   1.000
_cell.length_b   1.000
_cell.length_c   1.000
_cell.angle_alpha   90.00
_cell.angle_beta   90.00
_cell.angle_gamma   90.00
#
_symmetry.space_group_name_H-M   'P 1'
#
loop_
_entity.id
_entity.type
_entity.pdbx_description
1 polymer ?
#
loop_
_entity_poly.entity_id
_entity_poly.type
_entity_poly.pdbx_seq_one_letter_code
_entity_poly.pdbx_strand_id
1 'polypeptide(L)' 'MMQQTLSHYFGYETFRPGQEEIISKVLDHRNVLGVLPTGGGKSICYQVPGL' A
#
# COMPACT_ATOMS: atom_id res chain seq x y z
N MET A 1 5.89 -8.34 -7.66
CA MET A 1 6.52 -7.04 -7.35
C MET A 1 6.00 -6.47 -6.04
N MET A 2 4.77 -5.95 -5.93
CA MET A 2 4.30 -5.32 -4.67
C MET A 2 4.43 -6.20 -3.42
N GLN A 3 4.08 -7.49 -3.50
CA GLN A 3 4.26 -8.43 -2.37
C GLN A 3 5.74 -8.66 -2.02
N GLN A 4 6.63 -8.62 -3.01
CA GLN A 4 8.08 -8.71 -2.77
C GLN A 4 8.61 -7.44 -2.12
N THR A 5 8.17 -6.26 -2.56
CA THR A 5 8.48 -4.97 -1.93
C THR A 5 8.00 -4.95 -0.48
N LEU A 6 6.77 -5.41 -0.25
CA LEU A 6 6.18 -5.50 1.07
C LEU A 6 7.00 -6.40 2.00
N SER A 7 7.36 -7.59 1.53
CA SER A 7 8.18 -8.53 2.28
C SER A 7 9.60 -8.00 2.53
N HIS A 8 10.27 -7.50 1.47
CA HIS A 8 11.67 -7.08 1.53
C HIS A 8 11.89 -5.82 2.39
N TYR A 9 11.04 -4.81 2.26
CA TYR A 9 11.22 -3.52 2.93
C TYR A 9 10.44 -3.39 4.24
N PHE A 10 9.31 -4.09 4.38
CA PHE A 10 8.41 -3.92 5.52
C PHE A 10 8.23 -5.20 6.35
N GLY A 11 8.74 -6.35 5.88
CA GLY A 11 8.67 -7.62 6.61
C GLY A 11 7.25 -8.21 6.70
N TYR A 12 6.31 -7.76 5.86
CA TYR A 12 4.95 -8.31 5.83
C TYR A 12 4.75 -9.21 4.60
N GLU A 13 4.01 -10.30 4.78
CA GLU A 13 3.71 -11.25 3.70
C GLU A 13 2.48 -10.86 2.89
N THR A 14 1.56 -10.09 3.50
CA THR A 14 0.29 -9.70 2.88
C THR A 14 -0.10 -8.28 3.25
N PHE A 15 -0.73 -7.59 2.30
CA PHE A 15 -1.38 -6.32 2.57
C PHE A 15 -2.59 -6.49 3.48
N ARG A 16 -2.86 -5.48 4.30
CA ARG A 16 -4.11 -5.36 5.06
C ARG A 16 -5.26 -4.96 4.12
N PRO A 17 -6.52 -5.18 4.53
CA PRO A 17 -7.68 -4.84 3.71
C PRO A 17 -7.62 -3.41 3.16
N GLY A 18 -7.85 -3.27 1.85
CA GLY A 18 -7.87 -2.00 1.12
C GLY A 18 -6.49 -1.42 0.75
N GLN A 19 -5.38 -1.84 1.36
CA GLN A 19 -4.06 -1.28 1.04
C GLN A 19 -3.65 -1.60 -0.40
N GLU A 20 -3.77 -2.86 -0.82
CA GLU A 20 -3.38 -3.28 -2.18
C GLU A 20 -4.22 -2.59 -3.26
N GLU A 21 -5.52 -2.39 -3.01
CA GLU A 21 -6.41 -1.66 -3.92
C GLU A 21 -6.00 -0.20 -4.07
N ILE A 22 -5.69 0.48 -2.95
CA ILE A 22 -5.23 1.87 -2.96
C ILE A 22 -3.91 2.00 -3.73
N ILE A 23 -2.94 1.14 -3.41
CA ILE A 23 -1.61 1.15 -4.05
C ILE A 23 -1.74 0.91 -5.55
N SER A 24 -2.54 -0.09 -5.96
CA SER A 24 -2.75 -0.40 -7.37
C SER A 24 -3.34 0.79 -8.13
N LYS A 25 -4.36 1.45 -7.58
CA LYS A 25 -4.95 2.64 -8.20
C LYS A 25 -3.97 3.82 -8.29
N VAL A 26 -3.09 3.99 -7.30
CA VAL A 26 -2.04 5.03 -7.32
C VAL A 26 -1.01 4.73 -8.40
N LEU A 27 -0.57 3.46 -8.53
CA LEU A 27 0.33 3.02 -9.59
C LEU A 27 -0.29 3.16 -10.99
N ASP A 28 -1.62 3.01 -11.09
CA ASP A 28 -2.40 3.29 -12.30
C ASP A 28 -2.65 4.79 -12.56
N HIS A 29 -1.94 5.68 -11.85
CA HIS A 29 -2.05 7.13 -11.95
C HIS A 29 -3.46 7.69 -11.72
N ARG A 30 -4.28 7.02 -10.90
CA ARG A 30 -5.62 7.50 -10.52
C ARG A 30 -5.57 8.29 -9.22
N ASN A 31 -6.42 9.30 -9.11
CA ASN A 31 -6.68 9.98 -7.85
C ASN A 31 -7.45 9.05 -6.90
N VAL A 32 -6.98 8.91 -5.66
CA VAL A 32 -7.55 7.99 -4.67
C VAL A 32 -7.75 8.70 -3.33
N LEU A 33 -8.95 8.56 -2.75
CA LEU A 33 -9.22 8.92 -1.36
C LEU A 33 -9.22 7.65 -0.50
N GLY A 34 -8.10 7.38 0.18
CA GLY A 34 -7.98 6.25 1.10
C GLY A 34 -8.39 6.63 2.52
N VAL A 35 -9.52 6.11 3.00
CA VAL A 35 -9.97 6.28 4.40
C VAL A 35 -9.63 5.02 5.19
N LEU A 36 -8.65 5.11 6.10
CA LEU A 36 -8.24 4.00 6.95
C LEU A 36 -8.09 4.46 8.41
N PRO A 37 -8.34 3.59 9.40
CA PRO A 37 -8.18 3.93 10.80
C PRO A 37 -6.72 4.25 11.17
N THR A 38 -6.51 4.91 12.31
CA THR A 38 -5.18 5.05 12.92
C THR A 38 -4.61 3.67 13.24
N GLY A 39 -3.32 3.46 12.97
CA GLY A 39 -2.70 2.12 13.05
C GLY A 39 -3.05 1.18 11.90
N GLY A 40 -3.95 1.56 10.98
CA GLY A 40 -4.37 0.77 9.82
C GLY A 40 -3.33 0.64 8.69
N GLY A 41 -2.15 1.26 8.83
CA GLY A 41 -1.08 1.17 7.84
C GLY A 41 -1.24 2.10 6.63
N LYS A 42 -1.85 3.28 6.80
CA LYS A 42 -1.98 4.31 5.74
C LYS A 42 -0.65 4.65 5.06
N SER A 43 0.46 4.62 5.82
CA SER A 43 1.77 5.00 5.32
C SER A 43 2.30 4.11 4.22
N ILE A 44 2.07 2.79 4.32
CA ILE A 44 2.45 1.84 3.27
C ILE A 44 1.81 2.19 1.92
N CYS A 45 0.60 2.76 1.92
CA CYS A 45 -0.13 3.07 0.69
C CYS A 45 0.53 4.15 -0.19
N TYR A 46 1.44 4.96 0.36
CA TYR A 46 2.24 5.93 -0.42
C TYR A 46 3.74 5.64 -0.39
N GLN A 47 4.23 4.82 0.54
CA GLN A 47 5.63 4.40 0.57
C GLN A 47 5.91 3.32 -0.48
N VAL A 48 5.05 2.31 -0.62
CA VAL A 48 5.24 1.23 -1.60
C VAL A 48 5.29 1.76 -3.05
N PRO A 49 4.39 2.67 -3.49
CA PRO A 49 4.51 3.29 -4.82
C PRO A 49 5.77 4.11 -5.06
N GLY A 50 6.44 4.58 -3.99
CA GLY A 50 7.63 5.44 -4.09
C GLY A 50 8.96 4.69 -4.11
N LEU A 51 8.93 3.36 -4.04
CA LEU A 51 10.09 2.45 -4.09
C LEU A 51 10.15 1.78 -5.47
#